data_AF-I5BTF8-F1
#
_entry.id   AF-I5BTF8-F1
#
_cell.length_a   1.000
_cell.length_b   1.000
_cell.length_c   1.000
_cell.angle_alpha   90.00
_cell.angle_beta   90.00
_cell.angle_gamma   90.00
#
_symmetry.space_group_name_H-M   'P 1'
#
loop_
_entity.id
_entity.type
_entity.pdbx_description
1 polymer ?
#
loop_
_entity_poly.entity_id
_entity_poly.type
_entity_poly.pdbx_seq_one_letter_code
_entity_poly.pdbx_strand_id
1 'polypeptide(L)'
;MNSTENYVRFHLVSLLEQMRQSPNAAPLRVLLLGCTHYPYLKEEIRQVLAELYAFREGETYRYRHVMAPEIALVDPAENVAEELYAFLHAENLLHPESAASETAFYISIPNTTLPEVQVDAAGRFPYAYKYGREAGENKAFVQYTPFSPAHISADTYERWRNLPLPQRPSSNVFRSAAVRKSKLSLNPSLSLCRRTITSQLPVLSGRLLLCVRI
;
A
#
# COMPACT_ATOMS: atom_id res chain seq x y z
N MET A 1 -20.59 -7.11 13.25
CA MET A 1 -19.91 -8.21 12.53
C MET A 1 -19.00 -7.76 11.39
N ASN A 2 -19.15 -6.55 10.82
CA ASN A 2 -18.21 -6.00 9.81
C ASN A 2 -17.49 -4.75 10.34
N SER A 3 -16.63 -4.88 11.35
CA SER A 3 -15.74 -3.79 11.76
C SER A 3 -14.36 -3.98 11.13
N THR A 4 -13.69 -2.88 10.80
CA THR A 4 -12.32 -2.86 10.26
C THR A 4 -11.35 -3.69 11.12
N GLU A 5 -11.52 -3.62 12.44
CA GLU A 5 -10.75 -4.40 13.41
C GLU A 5 -10.86 -5.92 13.21
N ASN A 6 -12.07 -6.43 12.90
CA ASN A 6 -12.26 -7.87 12.66
C ASN A 6 -11.55 -8.33 11.39
N TYR A 7 -11.50 -7.49 10.35
CA TYR A 7 -10.71 -7.78 9.15
C TYR A 7 -9.21 -7.80 9.45
N VAL A 8 -8.70 -6.79 10.17
CA VAL A 8 -7.30 -6.75 10.60
C VAL A 8 -6.93 -8.02 11.38
N ARG A 9 -7.77 -8.39 12.37
CA ARG A 9 -7.57 -9.62 13.16
C ARG A 9 -7.60 -10.88 12.31
N PHE A 10 -8.57 -11.02 11.42
CA PHE A 10 -8.64 -12.18 10.54
C PHE A 10 -7.37 -12.35 9.69
N HIS A 11 -6.88 -11.27 9.07
CA HIS A 11 -5.68 -11.31 8.23
C HIS A 11 -4.41 -11.58 9.05
N LEU A 12 -4.25 -10.95 10.21
CA LEU A 12 -3.09 -11.17 11.07
C LEU A 12 -3.07 -12.58 11.66
N VAL A 13 -4.20 -13.11 12.10
CA VAL A 13 -4.30 -14.50 12.59
C VAL A 13 -3.96 -15.48 11.47
N SER A 14 -4.54 -15.27 10.28
CA SER A 14 -4.28 -16.14 9.13
C SER A 14 -2.81 -16.14 8.73
N LEU A 15 -2.16 -14.97 8.73
CA LEU A 15 -0.72 -14.83 8.52
C LEU A 15 0.09 -15.62 9.56
N LEU A 16 -0.19 -15.42 10.86
CA LEU A 16 0.57 -16.06 11.92
C LEU A 16 0.36 -17.58 11.96
N GLU A 17 -0.85 -18.06 11.65
CA GLU A 17 -1.11 -19.50 11.52
C GLU A 17 -0.34 -20.10 10.35
N GLN A 18 -0.27 -19.42 9.20
CA GLN A 18 0.57 -19.85 8.08
C GLN A 18 2.05 -19.88 8.46
N MET A 19 2.55 -18.87 9.17
CA MET A 19 3.94 -18.85 9.66
C MET A 19 4.19 -19.98 10.66
N ARG A 20 3.28 -20.23 11.59
CA ARG A 20 3.39 -21.31 12.60
C ARG A 20 3.43 -22.70 11.95
N GLN A 21 2.72 -22.90 10.85
CA GLN A 21 2.70 -24.15 10.10
C GLN A 21 3.88 -24.28 9.13
N SER A 22 4.60 -23.20 8.86
CA SER A 22 5.72 -23.19 7.94
C SER A 22 6.99 -23.72 8.62
N PRO A 23 7.72 -24.67 8.02
CA PRO A 23 8.95 -25.19 8.59
C PRO A 23 10.01 -24.09 8.66
N ASN A 24 10.70 -23.98 9.80
CA ASN A 24 11.78 -23.00 10.04
C ASN A 24 11.35 -21.53 9.84
N ALA A 25 10.09 -21.19 10.13
CA ALA A 25 9.63 -19.81 10.06
C ALA A 25 10.42 -18.92 11.01
N ALA A 26 11.11 -17.92 10.46
CA ALA A 26 11.73 -16.88 11.25
C ALA A 26 10.64 -15.98 11.88
N PRO A 27 10.85 -15.46 13.10
CA PRO A 27 9.89 -14.56 13.72
C PRO A 27 9.58 -13.33 12.85
N LEU A 28 8.29 -12.96 12.80
CA LEU A 28 7.82 -11.75 12.15
C LEU A 28 8.42 -10.53 12.84
N ARG A 29 9.19 -9.73 12.11
CA ARG A 29 9.86 -8.51 12.61
C ARG A 29 9.40 -7.23 11.91
N VAL A 30 8.92 -7.37 10.68
CA VAL A 30 8.51 -6.26 9.82
C VAL A 30 7.24 -6.67 9.12
N LEU A 31 6.25 -5.78 9.13
CA LEU A 31 5.02 -5.93 8.37
C LEU A 31 4.93 -4.77 7.37
N LEU A 32 5.00 -5.10 6.08
CA LEU A 32 4.82 -4.14 4.99
C LEU A 32 3.33 -3.84 4.83
N LEU A 33 2.97 -2.56 4.88
CA LEU A 33 1.61 -2.09 4.65
C LEU A 33 1.34 -2.01 3.14
N GLY A 34 1.18 -3.18 2.51
CA GLY A 34 1.18 -3.34 1.04
C GLY A 34 -0.03 -2.76 0.29
N CYS A 35 -1.03 -2.24 0.99
CA CYS A 35 -2.14 -1.50 0.42
C CYS A 35 -2.13 -0.08 0.98
N THR A 36 -2.36 0.91 0.12
CA THR A 36 -2.38 2.34 0.47
C THR A 36 -3.41 2.71 1.54
N HIS A 37 -4.33 1.81 1.88
CA HIS A 37 -5.33 2.00 2.94
C HIS A 37 -4.82 1.59 4.33
N TYR A 38 -3.85 0.68 4.43
CA TYR A 38 -3.38 0.17 5.73
C TYR A 38 -2.61 1.16 6.59
N PRO A 39 -1.94 2.20 6.04
CA PRO A 39 -1.38 3.26 6.86
C PRO A 39 -2.41 3.94 7.78
N TYR A 40 -3.69 3.98 7.40
CA TYR A 40 -4.77 4.53 8.23
C TYR A 40 -5.21 3.59 9.36
N LEU A 41 -4.75 2.34 9.37
CA LEU A 41 -5.12 1.30 10.33
C LEU A 41 -3.95 0.90 11.23
N LYS A 42 -2.90 1.72 11.30
CA LYS A 42 -1.66 1.40 12.03
C LYS A 42 -1.91 1.10 13.50
N GLU A 43 -2.82 1.82 14.14
CA GLU A 43 -3.13 1.63 15.57
C GLU A 43 -3.90 0.33 15.81
N GLU A 44 -4.90 0.03 14.98
CA GLU A 44 -5.65 -1.22 15.04
C GLU A 44 -4.73 -2.42 14.79
N ILE A 45 -3.83 -2.33 13.80
CA ILE A 45 -2.82 -3.36 13.52
C ILE A 45 -1.91 -3.56 14.73
N ARG A 46 -1.41 -2.48 15.35
CA ARG A 46 -0.56 -2.56 16.54
C ARG A 46 -1.28 -3.22 17.71
N GLN A 47 -2.52 -2.82 17.97
CA GLN A 47 -3.33 -3.37 19.04
C GLN A 47 -3.51 -4.88 18.85
N VAL A 48 -3.92 -5.31 17.66
CA VAL A 48 -4.13 -6.73 17.37
C VAL A 48 -2.82 -7.52 17.45
N LEU A 49 -1.69 -6.98 16.97
CA LEU A 49 -0.39 -7.63 17.12
C LEU A 49 0.01 -7.80 18.60
N ALA A 50 -0.27 -6.80 19.45
CA ALA A 50 -0.01 -6.89 20.88
C ALA A 50 -0.88 -7.96 21.56
N GLU A 51 -2.17 -8.02 21.21
CA GLU A 51 -3.09 -9.06 21.67
C GLU A 51 -2.61 -10.45 21.27
N LEU A 52 -2.20 -10.65 20.02
CA LEU A 52 -1.70 -11.92 19.51
C LEU A 52 -0.37 -12.33 20.18
N TYR A 53 0.51 -11.37 20.46
CA TYR A 53 1.76 -11.65 21.20
C TYR A 53 1.51 -12.07 22.66
N ALA A 54 0.45 -11.55 23.27
CA ALA A 54 0.01 -11.90 24.62
C ALA A 54 -0.93 -13.12 24.67
N PHE A 55 -1.41 -13.60 23.53
CA PHE A 55 -2.40 -14.67 23.47
C PHE A 55 -1.84 -16.00 24.00
N ARG A 56 -2.54 -16.56 24.98
CA ARG A 56 -2.20 -17.82 25.62
C ARG A 56 -3.19 -18.91 25.23
N GLU A 57 -2.67 -20.10 25.03
CA GLU A 57 -3.43 -21.33 24.89
C GLU A 57 -2.94 -22.30 25.96
N GLY A 58 -3.75 -22.46 27.00
CA GLY A 58 -3.31 -23.06 28.26
C GLY A 58 -2.17 -22.26 28.88
N GLU A 59 -1.05 -22.93 29.18
CA GLU A 59 0.10 -22.30 29.83
C GLU A 59 1.05 -21.62 28.84
N THR A 60 0.94 -21.91 27.55
CA THR A 60 1.89 -21.47 26.52
C THR A 60 1.40 -20.26 25.74
N TYR A 61 2.33 -19.47 25.20
CA TYR A 61 2.01 -18.39 24.28
C TYR A 61 1.98 -18.91 22.86
N ARG A 62 0.83 -18.80 22.20
CA ARG A 62 0.60 -19.44 20.90
C ARG A 62 1.52 -18.92 19.80
N TYR A 63 1.76 -17.61 19.74
CA TYR A 63 2.44 -16.97 18.60
C TYR A 63 3.85 -16.43 18.89
N ARG A 64 4.31 -16.40 20.14
CA ARG A 64 5.60 -15.75 20.50
C ARG A 64 6.83 -16.34 19.79
N HIS A 65 6.79 -17.61 19.40
CA HIS A 65 7.90 -18.25 18.69
C HIS A 65 7.99 -17.83 17.21
N VAL A 66 6.91 -17.28 16.64
CA VAL A 66 6.86 -16.76 15.26
C VAL A 66 6.69 -15.23 15.20
N MET A 67 6.77 -14.54 16.34
CA MET A 67 6.63 -13.08 16.42
C MET A 67 7.79 -12.48 17.21
N ALA A 68 8.39 -11.42 16.69
CA ALA A 68 9.24 -10.58 17.52
C ALA A 68 8.38 -9.78 18.52
N PRO A 69 8.94 -9.38 19.68
CA PRO A 69 8.24 -8.56 20.67
C PRO A 69 7.76 -7.22 20.11
N GLU A 70 8.51 -6.66 19.16
CA GLU A 70 8.18 -5.46 18.42
C GLU A 70 8.25 -5.75 16.92
N ILE A 71 7.18 -5.38 16.21
CA ILE A 71 7.06 -5.54 14.76
C ILE A 71 7.00 -4.15 14.13
N ALA A 72 7.96 -3.84 13.26
CA ALA A 72 7.99 -2.57 12.55
C ALA A 72 6.91 -2.56 11.44
N LEU A 73 6.02 -1.56 11.48
CA LEU A 73 5.06 -1.31 10.40
C LEU A 73 5.67 -0.35 9.39
N VAL A 74 5.82 -0.79 8.14
CA VAL A 74 6.47 -0.01 7.09
C VAL A 74 5.45 0.41 6.05
N ASP A 75 5.30 1.71 5.85
CA ASP A 75 4.53 2.29 4.76
C ASP A 75 5.45 2.51 3.55
N PRO A 76 5.27 1.79 2.43
CA PRO A 76 6.13 1.95 1.27
C PRO A 76 5.96 3.31 0.58
N ALA A 77 4.90 4.07 0.85
CA ALA A 77 4.65 5.37 0.19
C ALA A 77 5.77 6.39 0.43
N GLU A 78 6.39 6.37 1.61
CA GLU A 78 7.51 7.27 1.93
C GLU A 78 8.73 7.00 1.02
N ASN A 79 9.10 5.73 0.86
CA ASN A 79 10.18 5.32 -0.05
C ASN A 79 9.87 5.65 -1.51
N VAL A 80 8.63 5.44 -1.94
CA VAL A 80 8.19 5.79 -3.30
C VAL A 80 8.31 7.30 -3.55
N ALA A 81 7.99 8.14 -2.56
CA ALA A 81 8.14 9.58 -2.66
C ALA A 81 9.62 10.01 -2.77
N GLU A 82 10.51 9.37 -2.00
CA GLU A 82 11.96 9.61 -2.09
C GLU A 82 12.53 9.19 -3.46
N GLU A 83 12.12 8.04 -3.97
CA GLU A 83 12.54 7.54 -5.29
C GLU A 83 12.05 8.45 -6.42
N LEU A 84 10.79 8.91 -6.36
CA LEU A 84 10.25 9.86 -7.31
C LEU A 84 11.03 11.18 -7.30
N TYR A 85 11.31 11.74 -6.12
CA TYR A 85 12.10 12.95 -6.01
C TYR A 85 13.51 12.77 -6.59
N ALA A 86 14.19 11.67 -6.24
CA ALA A 86 15.53 11.38 -6.74
C ALA A 86 15.56 11.26 -8.26
N PHE A 87 14.55 10.61 -8.85
CA PHE A 87 14.38 10.51 -10.30
C PHE A 87 14.16 11.90 -10.93
N LEU A 88 13.17 12.67 -10.47
CA LEU A 88 12.89 14.01 -11.01
C LEU A 88 14.09 14.95 -10.90
N HIS A 89 14.84 14.88 -9.80
CA HIS A 89 16.06 15.66 -9.62
C HIS A 89 17.15 15.24 -10.62
N ALA A 90 17.39 13.94 -10.79
CA ALA A 90 18.40 13.43 -11.72
C ALA A 90 18.10 13.79 -13.18
N GLU A 91 16.82 13.79 -13.55
CA GLU A 91 16.35 14.13 -14.90
C GLU A 91 16.11 15.63 -15.12
N ASN A 92 16.41 16.48 -14.13
CA ASN A 92 16.12 17.93 -14.14
C ASN A 92 14.64 18.26 -14.45
N LEU A 93 13.72 17.45 -13.94
CA LEU A 93 12.26 17.59 -14.09
C LEU A 93 11.58 18.25 -12.89
N LEU A 94 12.35 18.74 -11.92
CA LEU A 94 11.80 19.48 -10.79
C LEU A 94 11.24 20.82 -11.27
N HIS A 95 10.02 21.14 -10.82
CA HIS A 95 9.43 22.44 -11.12
C HIS A 95 10.26 23.55 -10.45
N PRO A 96 10.68 24.61 -11.17
CA PRO A 96 11.63 25.61 -10.67
C PRO A 96 11.02 26.56 -9.63
N GLU A 97 9.69 26.70 -9.61
CA GLU A 97 8.99 27.53 -8.65
C GLU A 97 8.30 26.66 -7.60
N SER A 98 8.31 27.13 -6.34
CA SER A 98 7.42 26.62 -5.30
C SER A 98 6.00 27.22 -5.42
N ALA A 99 5.62 27.70 -6.62
CA ALA A 99 4.29 28.22 -6.86
C ALA A 99 3.29 27.14 -6.43
N ALA A 100 2.24 27.55 -5.72
CA ALA A 100 1.19 26.65 -5.31
C ALA A 100 0.56 26.07 -6.59
N SER A 101 1.08 24.93 -7.03
CA SER A 101 0.54 24.19 -8.16
C SER A 101 -0.92 23.92 -7.83
N GLU A 102 -1.82 24.29 -8.73
CA GLU A 102 -3.23 23.96 -8.59
C GLU A 102 -3.37 22.44 -8.51
N THR A 103 -3.54 21.92 -7.29
CA THR A 103 -3.79 20.49 -7.08
C THR A 103 -5.25 20.25 -7.45
N ALA A 104 -5.47 19.51 -8.52
CA ALA A 104 -6.79 19.06 -8.94
C ALA A 104 -6.94 17.55 -8.69
N PHE A 105 -8.09 17.17 -8.15
CA PHE A 105 -8.48 15.76 -7.99
C PHE A 105 -9.59 15.45 -8.99
N TYR A 106 -9.52 14.28 -9.62
CA TYR A 106 -10.52 13.80 -10.56
C TYR A 106 -11.01 12.42 -10.14
N ILE A 107 -12.29 12.14 -10.40
CA ILE A 107 -12.91 10.83 -10.16
C ILE A 107 -13.64 10.34 -11.40
N SER A 108 -13.77 9.02 -11.49
CA SER A 108 -14.59 8.39 -12.52
C SER A 108 -16.04 8.28 -12.04
N ILE A 109 -16.98 8.64 -12.90
CA ILE A 109 -18.43 8.44 -12.72
C ILE A 109 -19.00 7.54 -13.84
N PRO A 110 -20.14 6.87 -13.61
CA PRO A 110 -20.82 6.13 -14.69
C PRO A 110 -21.10 7.04 -15.89
N ASN A 111 -20.80 6.56 -17.11
CA ASN A 111 -21.16 7.31 -18.31
C ASN A 111 -22.64 7.08 -18.67
N THR A 112 -23.51 7.96 -18.18
CA THR A 112 -24.96 7.92 -18.45
C THR A 112 -25.34 8.35 -19.87
N THR A 113 -24.38 8.74 -20.73
CA THR A 113 -24.66 8.95 -22.16
C THR A 113 -24.81 7.64 -22.92
N LEU A 114 -24.35 6.52 -22.35
CA LEU A 114 -24.56 5.20 -22.90
C LEU A 114 -25.94 4.68 -22.45
N PRO A 115 -26.86 4.37 -23.38
CA PRO A 115 -28.24 4.00 -23.03
C PRO A 115 -28.33 2.71 -22.22
N GLU A 116 -27.33 1.83 -22.31
CA GLU A 116 -27.25 0.60 -21.52
C GLU A 116 -26.80 0.81 -20.06
N VAL A 117 -26.24 1.99 -19.74
CA VAL A 117 -25.69 2.27 -18.42
C VAL A 117 -26.82 2.63 -17.46
N GLN A 118 -27.15 1.68 -16.60
CA GLN A 118 -28.02 1.90 -15.45
C GLN A 118 -27.17 2.29 -14.24
N VAL A 119 -27.67 3.23 -13.45
CA VAL A 119 -27.10 3.62 -12.15
C VAL A 119 -28.05 3.22 -11.03
N ASP A 120 -27.53 3.07 -9.81
CA ASP A 120 -28.40 2.85 -8.65
C ASP A 120 -29.14 4.13 -8.22
N ALA A 121 -30.04 4.03 -7.24
CA ALA A 121 -30.80 5.18 -6.74
C ALA A 121 -29.93 6.33 -6.18
N ALA A 122 -28.66 6.06 -5.87
CA ALA A 122 -27.69 7.03 -5.39
C ALA A 122 -26.72 7.50 -6.50
N GLY A 123 -26.99 7.18 -7.77
CA GLY A 123 -26.15 7.55 -8.92
C GLY A 123 -24.80 6.82 -8.96
N ARG A 124 -24.64 5.73 -8.20
CA ARG A 124 -23.37 4.98 -8.10
C ARG A 124 -23.30 3.90 -9.17
N PHE A 125 -22.09 3.39 -9.34
CA PHE A 125 -21.80 2.21 -10.15
C PHE A 125 -22.50 0.95 -9.59
N PRO A 126 -23.51 0.38 -10.27
CA PRO A 126 -24.07 -0.90 -9.87
C PRO A 126 -23.05 -2.03 -10.10
N TYR A 127 -23.28 -3.17 -9.46
CA TYR A 127 -22.40 -4.34 -9.56
C TYR A 127 -22.20 -4.78 -11.02
N ALA A 128 -23.30 -4.91 -11.76
CA ALA A 128 -23.29 -5.29 -13.17
C ALA A 128 -22.42 -4.34 -14.02
N TYR A 129 -22.44 -3.05 -13.72
CA TYR A 129 -21.61 -2.08 -14.43
C TYR A 129 -20.12 -2.26 -14.07
N LYS A 130 -19.78 -2.50 -12.79
CA LYS A 130 -18.37 -2.64 -12.36
C LYS A 130 -17.70 -3.86 -12.98
N TYR A 131 -18.43 -4.97 -13.06
CA TYR A 131 -17.88 -6.30 -13.34
C TYR A 131 -18.43 -6.99 -14.60
N GLY A 132 -19.43 -6.41 -15.27
CA GLY A 132 -20.08 -6.99 -16.46
C GLY A 132 -19.60 -6.41 -17.80
N ARG A 133 -18.40 -5.82 -17.84
CA ARG A 133 -17.84 -5.21 -19.06
C ARG A 133 -17.04 -6.26 -19.84
N GLU A 134 -17.14 -6.25 -21.17
CA GLU A 134 -16.29 -7.09 -22.01
C GLU A 134 -15.01 -6.34 -22.39
N ALA A 135 -13.89 -7.07 -22.35
CA ALA A 135 -12.60 -6.51 -22.74
C ALA A 135 -12.57 -6.24 -24.26
N GLY A 136 -12.08 -5.06 -24.65
CA GLY A 136 -11.98 -4.67 -26.06
C GLY A 136 -13.22 -3.94 -26.60
N GLU A 137 -14.27 -3.74 -25.80
CA GLU A 137 -15.36 -2.85 -26.17
C GLU A 137 -14.85 -1.41 -26.33
N ASN A 138 -14.98 -0.87 -27.55
CA ASN A 138 -14.59 0.51 -27.87
C ASN A 138 -15.65 1.52 -27.38
N LYS A 139 -15.87 1.55 -26.07
CA LYS A 139 -16.85 2.43 -25.40
C LYS A 139 -16.19 3.21 -24.27
N ALA A 140 -16.56 4.47 -24.15
CA ALA A 140 -16.22 5.27 -22.98
C ALA A 140 -17.12 4.86 -21.82
N PHE A 141 -16.77 3.80 -21.10
CA PHE A 141 -17.60 3.30 -20.01
C PHE A 141 -17.76 4.36 -18.93
N VAL A 142 -16.70 5.05 -18.54
CA VAL A 142 -16.69 6.06 -17.48
C VAL A 142 -16.47 7.47 -18.04
N GLN A 143 -16.92 8.48 -17.29
CA GLN A 143 -16.52 9.87 -17.49
C GLN A 143 -15.56 10.28 -16.36
N TYR A 144 -14.59 11.14 -16.66
CA TYR A 144 -13.68 11.72 -15.67
C TYR A 144 -14.14 13.14 -15.36
N THR A 145 -14.44 13.43 -14.10
CA THR A 145 -14.95 14.73 -13.65
C THR A 145 -14.12 15.22 -12.45
N PRO A 146 -13.94 16.55 -12.28
CA PRO A 146 -13.36 17.09 -11.05
C PRO A 146 -14.07 16.54 -9.81
N PHE A 147 -13.30 16.21 -8.79
CA PHE A 147 -13.84 15.79 -7.50
C PHE A 147 -14.67 16.92 -6.90
N SER A 148 -15.96 16.67 -6.70
CA SER A 148 -16.88 17.64 -6.12
C SER A 148 -18.02 16.93 -5.37
N PRO A 149 -18.69 17.61 -4.42
CA PRO A 149 -19.85 17.06 -3.72
C PRO A 149 -21.01 16.64 -4.65
N ALA A 150 -21.04 17.14 -5.90
CA ALA A 150 -22.05 16.75 -6.88
C ALA A 150 -21.90 15.29 -7.38
N HIS A 151 -20.73 14.68 -7.17
CA HIS A 151 -20.39 13.36 -7.72
C HIS A 151 -20.10 12.30 -6.65
N ILE A 152 -20.31 12.62 -5.37
CA ILE A 152 -20.10 11.73 -4.24
C ILE A 152 -21.29 11.78 -3.29
N SER A 153 -21.58 10.69 -2.58
CA SER A 153 -22.65 10.69 -1.58
C SER A 153 -22.28 11.55 -0.37
N ALA A 154 -23.30 12.08 0.32
CA ALA A 154 -23.12 12.85 1.56
C ALA A 154 -22.30 12.05 2.59
N ASP A 155 -22.61 10.76 2.77
CA ASP A 155 -21.85 9.88 3.68
C ASP A 155 -20.36 9.78 3.32
N THR A 156 -20.04 9.74 2.03
CA THR A 156 -18.65 9.69 1.56
C THR A 156 -17.97 11.01 1.84
N TYR A 157 -18.63 12.13 1.52
CA TYR A 157 -18.10 13.47 1.78
C TYR A 157 -17.80 13.70 3.27
N GLU A 158 -18.74 13.34 4.15
CA GLU A 158 -18.57 13.49 5.60
C GLU A 158 -17.42 12.62 6.15
N ARG A 159 -17.25 11.39 5.63
CA ARG A 159 -16.10 10.56 6.01
C ARG A 159 -14.79 11.24 5.66
N TRP A 160 -14.67 11.77 4.44
CA TRP A 160 -13.45 12.43 3.97
C TRP A 160 -13.16 13.72 4.75
N ARG A 161 -14.19 14.50 5.08
CA ARG A 161 -14.05 15.72 5.87
C ARG A 161 -13.54 15.46 7.29
N ASN A 162 -13.83 14.28 7.83
CA ASN A 162 -13.39 13.84 9.16
C ASN A 162 -12.09 13.02 9.13
N LEU A 163 -11.45 12.80 7.97
CA LEU A 163 -10.17 12.12 7.92
C LEU A 163 -9.07 13.00 8.52
N PRO A 164 -8.21 12.44 9.40
CA PRO A 164 -7.04 13.16 9.87
C PRO A 164 -6.11 13.46 8.68
N LEU A 165 -5.79 14.73 8.49
CA LEU A 165 -4.84 15.14 7.45
C LEU A 165 -3.46 14.55 7.78
N PRO A 166 -2.75 13.95 6.81
CA PRO A 166 -1.41 13.45 7.04
C PRO A 166 -0.52 14.61 7.49
N GLN A 167 0.14 14.43 8.64
CA GLN A 167 1.10 15.42 9.11
C GLN A 167 2.28 15.49 8.15
N ARG A 168 2.73 16.71 7.86
CA ARG A 168 3.87 16.95 6.99
C ARG A 168 5.06 16.14 7.52
N PRO A 169 5.74 15.31 6.70
CA PRO A 169 6.89 14.57 7.19
C PRO A 169 7.92 15.55 7.75
N SER A 170 8.45 15.25 8.93
CA SER A 170 9.45 16.11 9.57
C SER A 170 10.65 16.31 8.64
N SER A 171 11.23 17.52 8.63
CA SER A 171 12.34 17.93 7.76
C SER A 171 13.60 17.05 7.84
N ASN A 172 13.65 16.11 8.78
CA ASN A 172 14.74 15.15 8.96
C ASN A 172 14.72 13.98 7.97
N VAL A 173 13.60 13.68 7.30
CA VAL A 173 13.50 12.55 6.33
C VAL A 173 14.47 12.77 5.16
N PHE A 174 14.53 13.99 4.63
CA PHE A 174 15.37 14.32 3.47
C PHE A 174 16.88 14.41 3.76
N ARG A 175 17.32 14.45 5.03
CA ARG A 175 18.76 14.48 5.38
C ARG A 175 19.43 13.11 5.30
N SER A 176 18.68 12.02 5.43
CA SER A 176 19.24 10.66 5.51
C SER A 176 19.74 10.13 4.16
N ALA A 177 19.08 10.49 3.04
CA ALA A 177 19.42 10.02 1.71
C ALA A 177 20.80 10.50 1.22
N ALA A 178 21.22 11.71 1.62
CA ALA A 178 22.52 12.28 1.22
C ALA A 178 23.71 11.59 1.90
N VAL A 179 23.54 11.01 3.09
CA VAL A 179 24.66 10.48 3.90
C VAL A 179 25.02 9.04 3.49
N ARG A 180 24.10 8.26 2.92
CA ARG A 180 24.34 6.83 2.63
C ARG A 180 25.16 6.55 1.38
N LYS A 181 25.35 7.52 0.46
CA LYS A 181 26.17 7.32 -0.76
C LYS A 181 27.69 7.38 -0.53
N SER A 182 28.17 7.80 0.65
CA SER A 182 29.62 7.98 0.90
C SER A 182 30.37 6.72 1.38
N LYS A 183 29.70 5.58 1.60
CA LYS A 183 30.33 4.37 2.18
C LYS A 183 30.25 3.09 1.36
N LEU A 184 29.85 3.15 0.09
CA LEU A 184 30.01 2.03 -0.84
C LEU A 184 30.99 2.41 -1.95
N SER A 185 32.29 2.22 -1.71
CA SER A 185 33.28 2.23 -2.80
C SER A 185 33.02 1.01 -3.68
N LEU A 186 32.48 1.22 -4.87
CA LEU A 186 32.34 0.20 -5.91
C LEU A 186 33.72 -0.08 -6.51
N ASN A 187 34.18 -1.33 -6.40
CA ASN A 187 35.33 -1.86 -7.13
C ASN A 187 35.05 -1.77 -8.65
N PRO A 188 35.94 -1.20 -9.47
CA PRO A 188 35.76 -1.11 -10.91
C PRO A 188 36.37 -2.35 -11.57
N SER A 189 35.68 -3.48 -11.51
CA SER A 189 35.85 -4.53 -12.51
C SER A 189 34.54 -5.28 -12.64
N LEU A 190 33.85 -5.10 -13.76
CA LEU A 190 33.00 -6.08 -14.44
C LEU A 190 32.31 -5.34 -15.60
N SER A 191 33.10 -5.11 -16.64
CA SER A 191 32.60 -4.84 -17.99
C SER A 191 32.00 -6.11 -18.59
N LEU A 192 30.92 -5.92 -19.35
CA LEU A 192 30.31 -6.88 -20.29
C LEU A 192 29.70 -8.17 -19.69
N CYS A 193 28.36 -8.21 -19.64
CA CYS A 193 27.64 -9.34 -20.25
C CYS A 193 26.20 -8.95 -20.62
N ARG A 194 25.99 -8.56 -21.88
CA ARG A 194 24.69 -8.67 -22.56
C ARG A 194 24.54 -10.13 -22.97
N ARG A 195 23.49 -10.84 -22.48
CA ARG A 195 22.70 -11.82 -23.27
C ARG A 195 21.64 -12.54 -22.42
N THR A 196 20.43 -12.57 -23.01
CA THR A 196 19.37 -13.59 -22.93
C THR A 196 18.82 -14.01 -21.56
N ILE A 197 17.55 -13.65 -21.36
CA ILE A 197 16.63 -14.22 -20.38
C ILE A 197 16.38 -15.68 -20.74
N THR A 198 16.91 -16.60 -19.96
CA THR A 198 16.42 -17.97 -19.85
C THR A 198 16.18 -18.28 -18.39
N SER A 199 15.00 -18.86 -18.13
CA SER A 199 14.45 -19.23 -16.83
C SER A 199 15.38 -20.11 -16.00
N GLN A 200 15.93 -19.57 -14.90
CA GLN A 200 16.28 -20.26 -13.67
C GLN A 200 16.79 -19.23 -12.65
N LEU A 201 16.01 -18.98 -11.59
CA LEU A 201 16.41 -18.15 -10.45
C LEU A 201 17.29 -18.97 -9.50
N PRO A 202 18.51 -18.52 -9.14
CA PRO A 202 19.25 -19.13 -8.05
C PRO A 202 18.67 -18.70 -6.71
N VAL A 203 18.51 -19.67 -5.82
CA VAL A 203 18.15 -19.49 -4.40
C VAL A 203 19.28 -18.74 -3.71
N LEU A 204 19.02 -17.48 -3.33
CA LEU A 204 19.88 -16.72 -2.43
C LEU A 204 19.24 -16.66 -1.04
N SER A 205 20.06 -17.10 -0.09
CA SER A 205 19.82 -17.29 1.32
C SER A 205 19.19 -16.08 2.04
N GLY A 206 18.12 -16.36 2.80
CA GLY A 206 17.97 -15.85 4.16
C GLY A 206 17.56 -14.39 4.34
N ARG A 207 16.40 -13.99 3.80
CA ARG A 207 15.53 -12.92 4.34
C ARG A 207 14.17 -13.02 3.66
N LEU A 208 13.19 -13.59 4.36
CA LEU A 208 11.81 -13.66 3.87
C LEU A 208 11.20 -12.26 4.00
N LEU A 209 11.13 -11.52 2.90
CA LEU A 209 10.27 -10.33 2.80
C LEU A 209 8.86 -10.85 2.48
N LEU A 210 8.00 -10.97 3.49
CA LEU A 210 6.63 -11.39 3.25
C LEU A 210 5.79 -10.17 2.90
N CYS A 211 5.47 -10.03 1.61
CA CYS A 211 4.49 -9.07 1.12
C CYS A 211 3.10 -9.70 1.27
N VAL A 212 2.34 -9.25 2.25
CA VAL A 212 0.94 -9.66 2.39
C VAL A 212 0.11 -8.80 1.42
N ARG A 213 -0.30 -9.40 0.30
CA ARG A 213 -1.49 -8.95 -0.43
C ARG A 213 -2.70 -9.51 0.33
N ILE A 214 -3.46 -8.61 0.93
CA ILE A 214 -4.82 -8.86 1.41
C ILE A 214 -5.77 -8.71 0.23
#